data_AF-A0A2N2MN93-F1
#
_entry.id   AF-A0A2N2MN93-F1
#
_cell.length_a   1.000
_cell.length_b   1.000
_cell.length_c   1.000
_cell.angle_alpha   90.00
_cell.angle_beta   90.00
_cell.angle_gamma   90.00
#
_symmetry.space_group_name_H-M   'P 1'
#
loop_
_entity.id
_entity.type
_entity.pdbx_description
1 polymer ?
#
loop_
_entity_poly.entity_id
_entity_poly.type
_entity_poly.pdbx_seq_one_letter_code
_entity_poly.pdbx_strand_id
1 'polypeptide(L)'
;MSDHVTQWLGAYLDGELRGALLRQVDHHLENCNHCQTELDEMRGLSALLHEAAPVGDFLPTERFVANLNLNLPRQTEATQPRKVFEIGWWLIPAGVIATWVFVQVTFQLSALVMAATDLGLFGDSLAWLSLTSTRQTAWFGLLLNTFGNSASMLAFINNIDLFIQDLTRHFFWQAALGLVYLAWLVRWWLGQQHQITTAGNFSRS
;
A
#
# COMPACT_ATOMS: atom_id res chain seq x y z
N MET A 1 15.69 5.75 54.20
CA MET A 1 15.25 6.53 53.03
C MET A 1 13.75 6.37 52.97
N SER A 2 13.04 7.29 53.61
CA SER A 2 11.58 7.30 53.70
C SER A 2 11.04 7.90 52.41
N ASP A 3 10.88 7.07 51.39
CA ASP A 3 10.20 7.47 50.17
C ASP A 3 8.72 7.71 50.53
N HIS A 4 8.35 8.99 50.56
CA HIS A 4 6.97 9.42 50.76
C HIS A 4 6.12 9.05 49.53
N VAL A 5 4.85 8.72 49.76
CA VAL A 5 3.91 8.33 48.70
C VAL A 5 3.14 9.52 48.10
N THR A 6 3.71 10.72 48.15
CA THR A 6 3.04 11.98 47.78
C THR A 6 2.45 11.97 46.36
N GLN A 7 3.13 11.33 45.41
CA GLN A 7 2.65 11.15 44.04
C GLN A 7 1.34 10.35 43.91
N TRP A 8 1.00 9.54 44.92
CA TRP A 8 -0.19 8.67 44.92
C TRP A 8 -1.35 9.23 45.76
N LEU A 9 -1.12 10.28 46.56
CA LEU A 9 -2.15 10.85 47.45
C LEU A 9 -3.34 11.42 46.68
N GLY A 10 -3.12 12.05 45.52
CA GLY A 10 -4.21 12.55 44.67
C GLY A 10 -5.09 11.43 44.12
N ALA A 11 -4.47 10.42 43.50
CA ALA A 11 -5.18 9.24 43.01
C ALA A 11 -5.87 8.43 44.13
N TYR A 12 -5.32 8.47 45.35
CA TYR A 12 -5.95 7.90 46.53
C TYR A 12 -7.21 8.68 46.94
N LEU A 13 -7.12 10.01 46.95
CA LEU A 13 -8.25 10.90 47.27
C LEU A 13 -9.39 10.76 46.26
N ASP A 14 -9.07 10.60 44.98
CA ASP A 14 -10.04 10.41 43.89
C ASP A 14 -10.60 8.98 43.80
N GLY A 15 -10.09 8.05 44.62
CA GLY A 15 -10.50 6.65 44.63
C GLY A 15 -10.05 5.84 43.40
N GLU A 16 -9.05 6.32 42.67
CA GLU A 16 -8.55 5.68 41.45
C GLU A 16 -7.56 4.53 41.74
N LEU A 17 -7.00 4.46 42.95
CA LEU A 17 -6.07 3.40 43.34
C LEU A 17 -6.78 2.06 43.57
N ARG A 18 -6.17 0.97 43.08
CA ARG A 18 -6.73 -0.39 43.17
C ARG A 18 -5.66 -1.42 43.55
N GLY A 19 -6.12 -2.52 44.15
CA GLY A 19 -5.33 -3.75 44.33
C GLY A 19 -4.15 -3.62 45.29
N ALA A 20 -2.95 -3.98 44.84
CA ALA A 20 -1.75 -3.98 45.68
C ALA A 20 -1.27 -2.57 46.04
N LEU A 21 -1.43 -1.61 45.13
CA LEU A 21 -0.99 -0.23 45.30
C LEU A 21 -1.83 0.50 46.37
N LEU A 22 -3.15 0.27 46.40
CA LEU A 22 -4.04 0.79 47.44
C LEU A 22 -3.56 0.35 48.83
N ARG A 23 -3.35 -0.97 49.02
CA ARG A 23 -2.89 -1.53 50.30
C ARG A 23 -1.52 -1.00 50.74
N GLN A 24 -0.63 -0.75 49.78
CA GLN A 24 0.69 -0.18 50.06
C GLN A 24 0.57 1.27 50.56
N VAL A 25 -0.29 2.07 49.93
CA VAL A 25 -0.55 3.45 50.34
C VAL A 25 -1.25 3.48 51.70
N ASP A 26 -2.25 2.64 51.94
CA ASP A 26 -2.93 2.53 53.24
C ASP A 26 -1.94 2.21 54.37
N HIS A 27 -1.10 1.19 54.18
CA HIS A 27 -0.09 0.81 55.18
C HIS A 27 0.96 1.92 55.40
N HIS A 28 1.30 2.70 54.36
CA HIS A 28 2.20 3.84 54.50
C HIS A 28 1.53 4.98 55.28
N LEU A 29 0.25 5.25 55.02
CA LEU A 29 -0.52 6.26 55.73
C LEU A 29 -0.63 5.93 57.22
N GLU A 30 -0.79 4.68 57.63
CA GLU A 30 -0.81 4.29 59.05
C GLU A 30 0.48 4.67 59.82
N ASN A 31 1.62 4.74 59.13
CA ASN A 31 2.92 4.89 59.75
C ASN A 31 3.60 6.24 59.50
N CYS A 32 3.09 7.06 58.57
CA CYS A 32 3.71 8.32 58.17
C CYS A 32 2.81 9.53 58.45
N ASN A 33 3.12 10.26 59.54
CA ASN A 33 2.39 11.47 59.92
C ASN A 33 2.46 12.59 58.86
N HIS A 34 3.58 12.69 58.14
CA HIS A 34 3.75 13.69 57.09
C HIS A 34 2.74 13.48 55.94
N CYS A 35 2.60 12.25 55.45
CA CYS A 35 1.65 11.93 54.38
C CYS A 35 0.18 12.02 54.85
N GLN A 36 -0.11 11.77 56.13
CA GLN A 36 -1.44 12.02 56.69
C GLN A 36 -1.78 13.52 56.66
N THR A 37 -0.83 14.37 57.08
CA THR A 37 -1.04 15.83 57.11
C THR A 37 -1.28 16.39 55.71
N GLU A 38 -0.48 15.97 54.71
CA GLU A 38 -0.70 16.38 53.32
C GLU A 38 -2.07 15.93 52.77
N LEU A 39 -2.51 14.70 53.10
CA LEU A 39 -3.82 14.20 52.68
C LEU A 39 -4.95 15.04 53.28
N ASP A 40 -4.84 15.43 54.54
CA ASP A 40 -5.83 16.26 55.22
C ASP A 40 -5.85 17.70 54.68
N GLU A 41 -4.70 18.27 54.33
CA GLU A 41 -4.63 19.56 53.61
C GLU A 41 -5.33 19.49 52.25
N MET A 42 -5.10 18.43 51.47
CA MET A 42 -5.77 18.22 50.18
C MET A 42 -7.30 18.06 50.34
N ARG A 43 -7.74 17.32 51.37
CA ARG A 43 -9.17 17.19 51.71
C ARG A 43 -9.79 18.52 52.09
N GLY A 44 -9.10 19.32 52.89
CA GLY A 44 -9.53 20.66 53.28
C GLY A 44 -9.69 21.59 52.07
N LEU A 45 -8.72 21.56 51.15
CA LEU A 45 -8.80 22.34 49.90
C LEU A 45 -9.96 21.87 49.02
N SER A 46 -10.18 20.57 48.88
CA SER A 46 -11.30 20.00 48.14
C SER A 46 -12.65 20.42 48.73
N ALA A 47 -12.79 20.41 50.06
CA ALA A 47 -13.99 20.88 50.74
C ALA A 47 -14.25 22.37 50.48
N LEU A 48 -13.22 23.22 50.58
CA LEU A 48 -13.33 24.65 50.27
C LEU A 48 -13.73 24.90 48.81
N LEU A 49 -13.20 24.11 47.87
CA LEU A 49 -13.60 24.18 46.46
C LEU A 49 -15.05 23.73 46.25
N HIS A 50 -15.51 22.73 47.02
CA HIS A 50 -16.89 22.27 46.95
C HIS A 50 -17.88 23.28 47.54
N GLU A 51 -17.48 23.99 48.59
CA GLU A 51 -18.26 25.08 49.20
C GLU A 51 -18.26 26.35 48.33
N ALA A 52 -17.13 26.66 47.69
CA ALA A 52 -17.00 27.79 46.78
C ALA A 52 -17.56 27.50 45.37
N ALA A 53 -17.79 26.22 45.04
CA ALA A 53 -18.44 25.85 43.80
C ALA A 53 -19.82 26.55 43.79
N PRO A 54 -20.09 27.40 42.78
CA PRO A 54 -21.37 28.05 42.71
C PRO A 54 -22.44 26.96 42.67
N VAL A 55 -23.45 27.08 43.53
CA VAL A 55 -24.74 26.39 43.41
C VAL A 55 -25.45 26.99 42.19
N GLY A 56 -24.80 26.95 41.03
CA GLY A 56 -25.36 27.33 39.76
C GLY A 56 -26.22 26.18 39.31
N ASP A 57 -27.46 26.49 38.95
CA ASP A 57 -28.40 25.57 38.34
C ASP A 57 -27.67 24.73 37.28
N PHE A 58 -27.33 23.49 37.65
CA PHE A 58 -26.82 22.53 36.69
C PHE A 58 -27.91 22.44 35.62
N LEU A 59 -27.55 22.89 34.41
CA LEU A 59 -28.47 22.83 33.29
C LEU A 59 -29.05 21.42 33.22
N PRO A 60 -30.37 21.27 33.07
CA PRO A 60 -30.99 19.96 32.95
C PRO A 60 -30.23 19.14 31.92
N THR A 61 -29.98 17.86 32.22
CA THR A 61 -29.12 16.98 31.41
C THR A 61 -29.51 17.02 29.93
N GLU A 62 -30.80 17.24 29.64
CA GLU A 62 -31.32 17.35 28.27
C GLU A 62 -30.80 18.60 27.55
N ARG A 63 -30.73 19.76 28.23
CA ARG A 63 -30.18 21.00 27.65
C ARG A 63 -28.67 20.94 27.49
N PHE A 64 -27.97 20.26 28.39
CA PHE A 64 -26.53 20.06 28.27
C PHE A 64 -26.19 19.17 27.07
N VAL A 65 -26.88 18.04 26.91
CA VAL A 65 -26.72 17.15 25.76
C VAL A 65 -27.08 17.86 24.45
N ALA A 66 -28.13 18.69 24.45
CA ALA A 66 -28.48 19.49 23.27
C ALA A 66 -27.37 20.48 22.87
N ASN A 67 -26.81 21.22 23.83
CA ASN A 67 -25.69 22.14 23.55
C ASN A 67 -24.41 21.42 23.14
N LEU A 68 -24.12 20.26 23.74
CA LEU A 68 -22.99 19.43 23.31
C LEU A 68 -23.17 18.90 21.89
N ASN A 69 -24.35 18.42 21.54
CA ASN A 69 -24.63 17.88 20.21
C ASN A 69 -24.55 18.97 19.11
N LEU A 70 -24.81 20.24 19.47
CA LEU A 70 -24.63 21.37 18.55
C LEU A 70 -23.18 21.81 18.41
N ASN A 71 -22.37 21.67 19.47
CA ASN A 71 -20.96 22.09 19.46
C ASN A 71 -19.99 20.99 19.04
N LEU A 72 -20.42 19.73 19.03
CA LEU A 72 -19.60 18.65 18.50
C LEU A 72 -19.54 18.77 16.98
N PRO A 73 -18.33 18.87 16.38
CA PRO A 73 -18.21 18.81 14.93
C PRO A 73 -18.82 17.47 14.50
N ARG A 74 -19.94 17.53 13.78
CA ARG A 74 -20.55 16.36 13.16
C ARG A 74 -19.46 15.66 12.37
N GLN A 75 -18.93 14.59 12.92
CA GLN A 75 -18.21 13.60 12.14
C GLN A 75 -19.27 12.99 11.25
N THR A 76 -19.43 13.60 10.09
CA THR A 76 -20.15 12.99 8.99
C THR A 76 -19.31 11.77 8.68
N GLU A 77 -19.72 10.62 9.20
CA GLU A 77 -19.28 9.33 8.69
C GLU A 77 -19.73 9.30 7.23
N ALA A 78 -18.93 9.93 6.38
CA ALA A 78 -18.89 9.62 4.98
C ALA A 78 -18.53 8.15 4.95
N THR A 79 -19.54 7.30 4.81
CA THR A 79 -19.42 5.92 4.40
C THR A 79 -18.38 5.92 3.31
N GLN A 80 -17.18 5.44 3.62
CA GLN A 80 -16.02 5.56 2.75
C GLN A 80 -16.01 4.31 1.86
N PRO A 81 -16.56 4.33 0.63
CA PRO A 81 -16.34 3.26 -0.33
C PRO A 81 -14.88 3.24 -0.87
N ARG A 82 -13.99 4.07 -0.32
CA ARG A 82 -12.63 4.29 -0.84
C ARG A 82 -11.73 3.05 -0.79
N LYS A 83 -11.80 2.23 0.27
CA LYS A 83 -10.86 1.11 0.44
C LYS A 83 -11.00 0.00 -0.61
N VAL A 84 -12.23 -0.27 -1.09
CA VAL A 84 -12.45 -1.31 -2.11
C VAL A 84 -12.06 -0.80 -3.50
N PHE A 85 -12.30 0.49 -3.76
CA PHE A 85 -11.92 1.13 -5.02
C PHE A 85 -10.41 1.32 -5.16
N GLU A 86 -9.67 1.53 -4.06
CA GLU A 86 -8.20 1.61 -4.09
C GLU A 86 -7.54 0.29 -4.51
N ILE A 87 -8.06 -0.84 -4.03
CA ILE A 87 -7.54 -2.18 -4.41
C ILE A 87 -7.91 -2.52 -5.85
N GLY A 88 -9.15 -2.19 -6.27
CA GLY A 88 -9.59 -2.39 -7.65
C GLY A 88 -8.76 -1.57 -8.65
N TRP A 89 -8.41 -0.33 -8.30
CA TRP A 89 -7.60 0.53 -9.16
C TRP A 89 -6.14 0.05 -9.28
N TRP A 90 -5.61 -0.63 -8.26
CA TRP A 90 -4.26 -1.21 -8.28
C TRP A 90 -4.13 -2.44 -9.19
N LEU A 91 -5.21 -3.23 -9.34
CA LEU A 91 -5.20 -4.46 -10.12
C LEU A 91 -5.31 -4.24 -11.64
N ILE A 92 -5.84 -3.10 -12.09
CA ILE A 92 -6.00 -2.79 -13.52
C ILE A 92 -4.66 -2.86 -14.27
N PRO A 93 -3.60 -2.13 -13.87
CA PRO A 93 -2.34 -2.19 -14.59
C PRO A 93 -1.66 -3.56 -14.49
N ALA A 94 -1.74 -4.22 -13.32
CA ALA A 94 -1.21 -5.56 -13.15
C ALA A 94 -1.88 -6.57 -14.09
N GLY A 95 -3.20 -6.49 -14.24
CA GLY A 95 -3.97 -7.32 -15.17
C GLY A 95 -3.63 -7.06 -16.64
N VAL A 96 -3.44 -5.78 -17.02
CA VAL A 96 -3.02 -5.41 -18.38
C VAL A 96 -1.64 -6.00 -18.70
N ILE A 97 -0.68 -5.90 -17.78
CA ILE A 97 0.66 -6.45 -17.98
C ILE A 97 0.63 -7.99 -18.05
N ALA A 98 -0.09 -8.65 -17.14
CA ALA A 98 -0.19 -10.11 -17.15
C ALA A 98 -0.79 -10.63 -18.46
N THR A 99 -1.87 -9.98 -18.93
CA THR A 99 -2.51 -10.31 -20.21
C THR A 99 -1.56 -10.06 -21.38
N TRP A 100 -0.83 -8.94 -21.37
CA TRP A 100 0.14 -8.61 -22.41
C TRP A 100 1.29 -9.63 -22.48
N VAL A 101 1.90 -9.98 -21.34
CA VAL A 101 2.98 -10.97 -21.26
C VAL A 101 2.47 -12.33 -21.76
N PHE A 102 1.26 -12.73 -21.38
CA PHE A 102 0.66 -13.97 -21.84
C PHE A 102 0.51 -14.01 -23.38
N VAL A 103 -0.02 -12.95 -23.99
CA VAL A 103 -0.11 -12.82 -25.45
C VAL A 103 1.28 -12.87 -26.09
N GLN A 104 2.28 -12.22 -25.49
CA GLN A 104 3.63 -12.22 -26.04
C GLN A 104 4.28 -13.62 -26.03
N VAL A 105 4.18 -14.33 -24.91
CA VAL A 105 4.75 -15.68 -24.77
C VAL A 105 4.08 -16.64 -25.74
N THR A 106 2.76 -16.56 -25.91
CA THR A 106 2.04 -17.41 -26.87
C THR A 106 2.43 -17.13 -28.31
N PHE A 107 2.58 -15.86 -28.71
CA PHE A 107 3.08 -15.50 -30.04
C PHE A 107 4.52 -15.97 -30.29
N GLN A 108 5.43 -15.78 -29.33
CA GLN A 108 6.82 -16.25 -29.43
C GLN A 108 6.89 -17.77 -29.57
N LEU A 109 6.08 -18.51 -28.79
CA LEU A 109 6.01 -19.96 -28.87
C LEU A 109 5.51 -20.41 -30.25
N SER A 110 4.49 -19.74 -30.79
CA SER A 110 3.97 -20.02 -32.13
C SER A 110 5.01 -19.76 -33.22
N ALA A 111 5.75 -18.65 -33.13
CA ALA A 111 6.81 -18.32 -34.08
C ALA A 111 7.95 -19.36 -34.02
N LEU A 112 8.32 -19.81 -32.82
CA LEU A 112 9.32 -20.86 -32.64
C LEU A 112 8.87 -22.20 -33.24
N VAL A 113 7.60 -22.57 -33.04
CA VAL A 113 7.02 -23.79 -33.63
C VAL A 113 7.04 -23.70 -35.16
N MET A 114 6.64 -22.57 -35.74
CA MET A 114 6.68 -22.36 -37.20
C MET A 114 8.11 -22.42 -37.75
N ALA A 115 9.07 -21.80 -37.08
CA ALA A 115 10.48 -21.87 -37.49
C ALA A 115 11.01 -23.30 -37.42
N ALA A 116 10.65 -24.06 -36.39
CA ALA A 116 11.05 -25.45 -36.26
C ALA A 116 10.36 -26.36 -37.29
N THR A 117 9.12 -26.08 -37.71
CA THR A 117 8.50 -26.79 -38.84
C THR A 117 9.20 -26.49 -40.16
N ASP A 118 9.59 -25.25 -40.41
CA ASP A 118 10.34 -24.86 -41.63
C ASP A 118 11.73 -25.52 -41.69
N LEU A 119 12.31 -25.83 -40.53
CA LEU A 119 13.58 -26.57 -40.41
C LEU A 119 13.42 -28.09 -40.59
N GLY A 120 12.20 -28.59 -40.80
CA GLY A 120 11.91 -30.02 -40.93
C GLY A 120 12.09 -30.82 -39.64
N LEU A 121 12.24 -30.14 -38.48
CA LEU A 121 12.49 -30.75 -37.17
C LEU A 121 11.33 -31.64 -36.68
N PHE A 122 10.13 -31.43 -37.23
CA PHE A 122 8.92 -32.19 -36.89
C PHE A 122 8.43 -33.14 -38.01
N GLY A 123 9.18 -33.27 -39.12
CA GLY A 123 8.80 -34.10 -40.27
C GLY A 123 7.46 -33.70 -40.91
N ASP A 124 6.90 -34.56 -41.78
CA ASP A 124 5.64 -34.31 -42.52
C ASP A 124 4.39 -34.15 -41.64
N SER A 125 4.50 -34.34 -40.32
CA SER A 125 3.37 -34.39 -39.39
C SER A 125 2.64 -33.06 -39.19
N LEU A 126 3.24 -31.91 -39.57
CA LEU A 126 2.67 -30.57 -39.40
C LEU A 126 2.60 -29.76 -40.70
N ALA A 127 2.75 -30.39 -41.87
CA ALA A 127 2.72 -29.71 -43.17
C ALA A 127 1.41 -28.95 -43.47
N TRP A 128 0.31 -29.28 -42.77
CA TRP A 128 -0.98 -28.61 -42.90
C TRP A 128 -1.04 -27.20 -42.28
N LEU A 129 -0.05 -26.81 -41.45
CA LEU A 129 0.00 -25.51 -40.78
C LEU A 129 0.76 -24.41 -41.54
N SER A 130 1.48 -24.74 -42.63
CA SER A 130 2.38 -23.79 -43.33
C SER A 130 1.65 -22.84 -44.31
N LEU A 131 0.54 -22.22 -43.90
CA LEU A 131 -0.37 -21.52 -44.82
C LEU A 131 0.01 -20.07 -45.20
N THR A 132 1.16 -19.52 -44.80
CA THR A 132 1.41 -18.07 -45.01
C THR A 132 2.83 -17.67 -45.43
N SER A 133 2.90 -17.21 -46.69
CA SER A 133 3.59 -16.00 -47.20
C SER A 133 5.08 -15.79 -46.90
N THR A 134 5.91 -16.21 -47.85
CA THR A 134 7.33 -15.85 -47.99
C THR A 134 7.49 -14.36 -48.33
N ARG A 135 7.67 -13.48 -47.34
CA ARG A 135 8.19 -12.12 -47.56
C ARG A 135 9.73 -12.19 -47.63
N GLN A 136 10.28 -12.23 -48.84
CA GLN A 136 11.73 -12.10 -49.04
C GLN A 136 12.14 -10.62 -49.11
N THR A 137 13.16 -10.24 -48.36
CA THR A 137 13.78 -8.90 -48.35
C THR A 137 14.66 -8.71 -49.59
N ALA A 138 14.70 -7.49 -50.13
CA ALA A 138 15.37 -7.20 -51.40
C ALA A 138 16.90 -7.47 -51.40
N TRP A 139 17.57 -7.31 -50.24
CA TRP A 139 19.00 -7.60 -50.10
C TRP A 139 19.30 -9.10 -50.18
N PHE A 140 18.34 -9.94 -49.79
CA PHE A 140 18.47 -11.40 -49.81
C PHE A 140 18.44 -11.98 -51.23
N GLY A 141 17.63 -11.39 -52.12
CA GLY A 141 17.61 -11.74 -53.55
C GLY A 141 18.94 -11.47 -54.27
N LEU A 142 19.65 -10.42 -53.87
CA LEU A 142 20.98 -10.08 -54.40
C LEU A 142 22.05 -11.11 -53.97
N LEU A 143 22.00 -11.60 -52.73
CA LEU A 143 22.95 -12.59 -52.23
C LEU A 143 22.72 -13.99 -52.82
N LEU A 144 21.46 -14.40 -53.00
CA LEU A 144 21.12 -15.69 -53.62
C LEU A 144 21.60 -15.80 -55.07
N ASN A 145 21.58 -14.68 -55.81
CA ASN A 145 22.09 -14.62 -57.18
C ASN A 145 23.63 -14.76 -57.25
N THR A 146 24.32 -14.48 -56.14
CA THR A 146 25.79 -14.48 -56.07
C THR A 146 26.36 -15.83 -55.58
N PHE A 147 25.62 -16.56 -54.74
CA PHE A 147 26.14 -17.75 -54.03
C PHE A 147 25.47 -19.08 -54.45
N GLY A 148 25.09 -19.19 -55.73
CA GLY A 148 24.41 -20.33 -56.36
C GLY A 148 24.59 -21.67 -55.63
N ASN A 149 23.46 -22.22 -55.19
CA ASN A 149 23.28 -23.52 -54.54
C ASN A 149 23.60 -23.67 -53.03
N SER A 150 24.04 -22.61 -52.34
CA SER A 150 24.06 -22.56 -50.86
C SER A 150 22.79 -21.93 -50.26
N ALA A 151 21.69 -22.03 -50.99
CA ALA A 151 20.43 -21.31 -50.74
C ALA A 151 19.79 -21.61 -49.38
N SER A 152 19.99 -22.81 -48.82
CA SER A 152 19.43 -23.20 -47.52
C SER A 152 20.09 -22.49 -46.33
N MET A 153 21.42 -22.38 -46.32
CA MET A 153 22.15 -21.71 -45.23
C MET A 153 21.98 -20.19 -45.29
N LEU A 154 21.89 -19.63 -46.49
CA LEU A 154 21.58 -18.21 -46.68
C LEU A 154 20.12 -17.90 -46.27
N ALA A 155 19.15 -18.75 -46.62
CA ALA A 155 17.75 -18.59 -46.19
C ALA A 155 17.61 -18.65 -44.67
N PHE A 156 18.38 -19.51 -44.01
CA PHE A 156 18.44 -19.55 -42.55
C PHE A 156 18.93 -18.22 -41.95
N ILE A 157 20.01 -17.64 -42.50
CA ILE A 157 20.55 -16.36 -42.02
C ILE A 157 19.55 -15.22 -42.23
N ASN A 158 18.85 -15.18 -43.35
CA ASN A 158 17.85 -14.15 -43.62
C ASN A 158 16.61 -14.27 -42.72
N ASN A 159 16.16 -15.50 -42.44
CA ASN A 159 15.08 -15.72 -41.47
C ASN A 159 15.50 -15.34 -40.05
N ILE A 160 16.75 -15.60 -39.67
CA ILE A 160 17.31 -15.14 -38.38
C ILE A 160 17.35 -13.62 -38.31
N ASP A 161 17.80 -12.94 -39.37
CA ASP A 161 17.88 -11.47 -39.38
C ASP A 161 16.50 -10.82 -39.26
N LEU A 162 15.53 -11.31 -40.04
CA LEU A 162 14.13 -10.88 -39.96
C LEU A 162 13.53 -11.15 -38.58
N PHE A 163 13.82 -12.31 -38.01
CA PHE A 163 13.39 -12.68 -36.67
C PHE A 163 14.01 -11.76 -35.60
N ILE A 164 15.32 -11.54 -35.64
CA ILE A 164 16.02 -10.66 -34.68
C ILE A 164 15.51 -9.22 -34.79
N GLN A 165 15.28 -8.73 -36.01
CA GLN A 165 14.82 -7.37 -36.26
C GLN A 165 13.37 -7.15 -35.78
N ASP A 166 12.50 -8.15 -35.96
CA ASP A 166 11.15 -8.12 -35.41
C ASP A 166 11.16 -8.22 -33.87
N LEU A 167 12.01 -9.07 -33.32
CA LEU A 167 12.15 -9.28 -31.88
C LEU A 167 12.70 -8.03 -31.20
N THR A 168 13.72 -7.37 -31.76
CA THR A 168 14.27 -6.12 -31.22
C THR A 168 13.26 -4.98 -31.27
N ARG A 169 12.47 -4.85 -32.35
CA ARG A 169 11.43 -3.83 -32.45
C ARG A 169 10.34 -4.03 -31.40
N HIS A 170 9.89 -5.27 -31.20
CA HIS A 170 8.91 -5.60 -30.17
C HIS A 170 9.46 -5.39 -28.76
N PHE A 171 10.71 -5.78 -28.51
CA PHE A 171 11.36 -5.63 -27.20
C PHE A 171 11.55 -4.16 -26.82
N PHE A 172 11.90 -3.30 -27.79
CA PHE A 172 12.07 -1.87 -27.55
C PHE A 172 10.75 -1.22 -27.09
N TRP A 173 9.64 -1.53 -27.76
CA TRP A 173 8.32 -1.01 -27.38
C TRP A 173 7.88 -1.53 -26.00
N GLN A 174 8.20 -2.79 -25.69
CA GLN A 174 7.91 -3.39 -24.38
C GLN A 174 8.72 -2.74 -23.25
N ALA A 175 10.01 -2.51 -23.47
CA ALA A 175 10.88 -1.83 -22.51
C ALA A 175 10.39 -0.39 -22.26
N ALA A 176 9.96 0.31 -23.30
CA ALA A 176 9.38 1.65 -23.19
C ALA A 176 8.10 1.65 -22.34
N LEU A 177 7.16 0.72 -22.60
CA LEU A 177 5.94 0.59 -21.79
C LEU A 177 6.23 0.23 -20.33
N GLY A 178 7.18 -0.68 -20.10
CA GLY A 178 7.62 -1.04 -18.75
C GLY A 178 8.18 0.15 -17.97
N LEU A 179 9.00 0.99 -18.61
CA LEU A 179 9.55 2.20 -18.01
C LEU A 179 8.46 3.25 -17.71
N VAL A 180 7.52 3.46 -18.61
CA VAL A 180 6.37 4.37 -18.38
C VAL A 180 5.54 3.87 -17.20
N TYR A 181 5.33 2.55 -17.11
CA TYR A 181 4.60 1.96 -16.00
C TYR A 181 5.33 2.13 -14.65
N LEU A 182 6.64 1.86 -14.62
CA LEU A 182 7.46 2.09 -13.41
C LEU A 182 7.45 3.56 -13.00
N ALA A 183 7.52 4.49 -13.96
CA ALA A 183 7.42 5.92 -13.68
C ALA A 183 6.05 6.29 -13.08
N TRP A 184 4.96 5.70 -13.59
CA TRP A 184 3.63 5.87 -13.01
C TRP A 184 3.53 5.34 -11.58
N LEU A 185 4.08 4.15 -11.33
CA LEU A 185 4.07 3.50 -10.01
C LEU A 185 4.87 4.32 -8.99
N VAL A 186 6.06 4.81 -9.36
CA VAL A 186 6.88 5.70 -8.52
C VAL A 186 6.13 6.99 -8.20
N ARG A 187 5.49 7.63 -9.20
CA ARG A 187 4.72 8.86 -9.00
C ARG A 187 3.54 8.64 -8.06
N TRP A 188 2.83 7.52 -8.20
CA TRP A 188 1.72 7.16 -7.32
C TRP A 188 2.20 6.93 -5.88
N TRP A 189 3.29 6.18 -5.70
CA TRP A 189 3.87 5.89 -4.39
C TRP A 189 4.30 7.16 -3.64
N LEU A 190 4.92 8.11 -4.36
CA LEU A 190 5.26 9.44 -3.83
C LEU A 190 4.01 10.22 -3.39
N GLY A 191 2.90 10.12 -4.13
CA GLY A 191 1.63 10.76 -3.77
C GLY A 191 0.99 10.15 -2.52
N GLN A 192 1.16 8.84 -2.30
CA GLN A 192 0.63 8.16 -1.11
C GLN A 192 1.39 8.53 0.16
N GLN A 193 2.72 8.66 0.08
CA GLN A 193 3.54 9.11 1.21
C GLN A 193 3.14 10.51 1.71
N HIS A 194 2.77 11.41 0.80
CA HIS A 194 2.31 12.76 1.17
C HIS A 194 1.01 12.76 1.99
N GLN A 195 0.10 11.81 1.75
CA GLN A 195 -1.15 11.72 2.50
C GLN A 195 -0.93 11.17 3.92
N ILE A 196 0.03 10.26 4.09
CA ILE A 196 0.36 9.67 5.40
C ILE A 196 1.02 10.71 6.31
N THR A 197 1.91 11.56 5.77
CA THR A 197 2.55 12.62 6.56
C THR A 197 1.60 13.75 6.95
N THR A 198 0.63 14.11 6.10
CA THR A 198 -0.39 15.12 6.48
C THR A 198 -1.36 14.59 7.53
N ALA A 199 -1.72 13.32 7.50
CA ALA A 199 -2.60 12.72 8.52
C ALA A 199 -1.95 12.65 9.92
N GLY A 200 -0.63 12.45 10.01
CA GLY A 200 0.09 12.43 11.29
C GLY A 200 0.20 13.79 11.99
N ASN A 201 0.10 14.88 11.24
CA ASN A 201 0.25 16.23 11.80
C ASN A 201 -1.04 16.77 12.46
N PHE A 202 -2.20 16.18 12.15
CA PHE A 202 -3.48 16.56 12.76
C PHE A 202 -3.77 15.89 14.12
N SER A 203 -2.91 14.97 14.58
CA SER A 203 -3.07 14.36 15.92
C SER A 203 -2.26 15.07 17.02
N ARG A 204 -1.61 16.19 16.71
CA ARG A 204 -0.71 16.92 17.62
C ARG A 204 -1.16 18.35 17.99
N SER A 205 -2.33 18.78 17.54
CA SER A 205 -2.97 20.06 17.92
C SER A 205 -4.29 19.79 18.60
#